data_AF-A0A7Y5K1D3-F1
#
_entry.id   AF-A0A7Y5K1D3-F1
#
_cell.length_a   1.000
_cell.length_b   1.000
_cell.length_c   1.000
_cell.angle_alpha   90.00
_cell.angle_beta   90.00
_cell.angle_gamma   90.00
#
_symmetry.space_group_name_H-M   'P 1'
#
loop_
_entity.id
_entity.type
_entity.pdbx_description
1 polymer ?
#
loop_
_entity_poly.entity_id
_entity_poly.type
_entity_poly.pdbx_seq_one_letter_code
_entity_poly.pdbx_strand_id
1 'polypeptide(L)'
;MIAASGDGRSYGTITIVGGGCYGGYYLRQLHRGRRAGAIDWERLVVVDRDPACAVARTIATTEDTADLVVAAWDDYFDAALAEAGMRARVVTDAIVPSPLMPHLALSWLERRARDRVGADRVARLPLTAEPQTPWQRAGSDGTHYASYATWTCPVNCVEPVRCPVTRGHRAWSMPDAMRHYVASLPDGERLLGPLVFHCSHRAFGVGMIDVADLLAADAFVARHSATAHAEFLVATVSHCHGALGRLAVG
;
A
#
# COMPACT_ATOMS: atom_id res chain seq x y z
N MET A 1 19.44 22.01 -11.38
CA MET A 1 20.13 20.80 -10.90
C MET A 1 20.17 20.87 -9.39
N ILE A 2 19.26 20.16 -8.71
CA ILE A 2 19.33 20.00 -7.26
C ILE A 2 20.16 18.74 -7.04
N ALA A 3 21.32 18.91 -6.41
CA ALA A 3 22.17 17.79 -6.02
C ALA A 3 21.41 16.90 -5.03
N ALA A 4 21.26 15.62 -5.36
CA ALA A 4 20.79 14.62 -4.42
C ALA A 4 21.89 14.38 -3.39
N SER A 5 21.70 14.89 -2.18
CA SER A 5 22.52 14.54 -1.02
C SER A 5 22.33 13.05 -0.73
N GLY A 6 23.38 12.27 -1.01
CA GLY A 6 23.38 10.81 -0.94
C GLY A 6 23.50 10.26 0.47
N ASP A 7 22.35 10.09 1.12
CA ASP A 7 22.13 8.92 1.97
C ASP A 7 21.11 8.05 1.22
N GLY A 8 21.62 7.24 0.28
CA GLY A 8 20.80 6.29 -0.47
C GLY A 8 20.10 5.34 0.51
N ARG A 9 18.76 5.22 0.40
CA ARG A 9 18.00 4.30 1.26
C ARG A 9 18.23 2.86 0.78
N SER A 10 18.69 1.99 1.66
CA SER A 10 18.86 0.56 1.36
C SER A 10 17.69 -0.25 1.90
N TYR A 11 17.22 -1.22 1.12
CA TYR A 11 16.12 -2.12 1.47
C TYR A 11 16.59 -3.59 1.43
N GLY A 12 15.95 -4.45 2.21
CA GLY A 12 16.12 -5.90 2.06
C GLY A 12 15.45 -6.34 0.76
N THR A 13 14.14 -6.57 0.83
CA THR A 13 13.30 -6.89 -0.33
C THR A 13 12.40 -5.73 -0.71
N ILE A 14 12.41 -5.34 -1.97
CA ILE A 14 11.37 -4.51 -2.57
C ILE A 14 10.47 -5.42 -3.42
N THR A 15 9.18 -5.45 -3.12
CA THR A 15 8.17 -6.18 -3.93
C THR A 15 7.34 -5.21 -4.75
N ILE A 16 7.36 -5.36 -6.07
CA ILE A 16 6.41 -4.71 -6.98
C ILE A 16 5.22 -5.62 -7.19
N VAL A 17 4.03 -5.11 -6.92
CA VAL A 17 2.80 -5.87 -7.13
C VAL A 17 2.22 -5.61 -8.51
N GLY A 18 2.10 -6.66 -9.31
CA GLY A 18 1.65 -6.62 -10.70
C GLY A 18 2.80 -6.31 -11.66
N GLY A 19 2.97 -7.17 -12.67
CA GLY A 19 3.93 -7.08 -13.77
C GLY A 19 3.36 -6.46 -15.06
N GLY A 20 2.23 -5.76 -14.98
CA GLY A 20 1.66 -4.99 -16.09
C GLY A 20 2.44 -3.72 -16.46
N CYS A 21 1.80 -2.77 -17.14
CA CYS A 21 2.44 -1.53 -17.58
C CYS A 21 2.99 -0.68 -16.41
N TYR A 22 2.26 -0.61 -15.30
CA TYR A 22 2.69 0.06 -14.07
C TYR A 22 3.89 -0.63 -13.42
N GLY A 23 3.83 -1.95 -13.27
CA GLY A 23 4.93 -2.73 -12.71
C GLY A 23 6.24 -2.58 -13.49
N GLY A 24 6.16 -2.68 -14.81
CA GLY A 24 7.32 -2.45 -15.69
C GLY A 24 7.84 -1.01 -15.60
N TYR A 25 6.96 -0.03 -15.42
CA TYR A 25 7.39 1.35 -15.18
C TYR A 25 8.16 1.49 -13.86
N TYR A 26 7.62 0.94 -12.76
CA TYR A 26 8.28 1.01 -11.45
C TYR A 26 9.61 0.26 -11.43
N LEU A 27 9.69 -0.91 -12.06
CA LEU A 27 10.94 -1.67 -12.24
C LEU A 27 12.04 -0.78 -12.84
N ARG A 28 11.74 -0.10 -13.97
CA ARG A 28 12.70 0.80 -14.63
C ARG A 28 13.08 2.00 -13.76
N GLN A 29 12.13 2.58 -13.01
CA GLN A 29 12.43 3.71 -12.12
C GLN A 29 13.33 3.29 -10.95
N LEU A 30 13.12 2.10 -10.38
CA LEU A 30 13.98 1.58 -9.32
C LEU A 30 15.40 1.36 -9.82
N HIS A 31 15.58 0.69 -10.97
CA HIS A 31 16.93 0.50 -11.56
C HIS A 31 17.61 1.81 -11.91
N ARG A 32 16.86 2.78 -12.44
CA ARG A 32 17.38 4.14 -12.64
C ARG A 32 17.80 4.78 -11.32
N GLY A 33 17.01 4.60 -10.26
CA GLY A 33 17.32 5.09 -8.92
C GLY A 33 18.58 4.46 -8.33
N ARG A 34 18.77 3.15 -8.53
CA ARG A 34 19.95 2.42 -8.08
C ARG A 34 21.21 2.87 -8.80
N ARG A 35 21.17 3.00 -10.14
CA ARG A 35 22.28 3.54 -10.93
C ARG A 35 22.64 4.98 -10.55
N ALA A 36 21.69 5.75 -10.03
CA ALA A 36 21.90 7.11 -9.55
C ALA A 36 22.31 7.18 -8.06
N GLY A 37 22.44 6.05 -7.36
CA GLY A 37 22.78 6.00 -5.93
C GLY A 37 21.69 6.50 -4.98
N ALA A 38 20.45 6.64 -5.44
CA ALA A 38 19.34 7.17 -4.62
C ALA A 38 18.63 6.10 -3.78
N ILE A 39 18.75 4.84 -4.18
CA ILE A 39 18.12 3.69 -3.54
C ILE A 39 18.97 2.45 -3.81
N ASP A 40 19.00 1.52 -2.87
CA ASP A 40 19.63 0.22 -3.05
C ASP A 40 18.74 -0.90 -2.48
N TRP A 41 18.97 -2.14 -2.90
CA TRP A 41 18.26 -3.30 -2.37
C TRP A 41 19.07 -4.60 -2.49
N GLU A 42 18.81 -5.53 -1.57
CA GLU A 42 19.30 -6.91 -1.66
C GLU A 42 18.52 -7.71 -2.71
N ARG A 43 17.19 -7.60 -2.68
CA ARG A 43 16.28 -8.34 -3.56
C ARG A 43 15.19 -7.46 -4.13
N LEU A 44 14.92 -7.60 -5.43
CA LEU A 44 13.78 -6.97 -6.11
C LEU A 44 12.90 -8.06 -6.71
N VAL A 45 11.64 -8.07 -6.31
CA VAL A 45 10.65 -9.07 -6.73
C VAL A 45 9.53 -8.37 -7.46
N VAL A 46 9.04 -8.98 -8.54
CA VAL A 46 7.78 -8.63 -9.18
C VAL A 46 6.86 -9.83 -9.05
N VAL A 47 5.68 -9.62 -8.46
CA VAL A 47 4.67 -10.67 -8.33
C VAL A 47 3.51 -10.41 -9.30
N ASP A 48 3.21 -11.40 -10.16
CA ASP A 48 2.05 -11.35 -11.05
C ASP A 48 1.42 -12.75 -11.17
N ARG A 49 0.16 -12.81 -11.61
CA ARG A 49 -0.55 -14.06 -11.89
C ARG A 49 -0.23 -14.59 -13.28
N ASP A 50 0.14 -13.70 -14.21
CA ASP A 50 0.47 -14.03 -15.58
C ASP A 50 1.98 -14.24 -15.75
N PRO A 51 2.45 -15.46 -16.06
CA PRO A 51 3.86 -15.72 -16.34
C PRO A 51 4.36 -14.96 -17.58
N ALA A 52 3.47 -14.55 -18.48
CA ALA A 52 3.77 -13.78 -19.68
C ALA A 52 3.46 -12.28 -19.52
N CYS A 53 3.45 -11.76 -18.30
CA CYS A 53 3.21 -10.33 -18.04
C CYS A 53 4.24 -9.40 -18.73
N ALA A 54 3.95 -8.10 -18.76
CA ALA A 54 4.81 -7.12 -19.45
C ALA A 54 6.23 -7.02 -18.84
N VAL A 55 6.35 -7.23 -17.54
CA VAL A 55 7.65 -7.31 -16.86
C VAL A 55 8.46 -8.51 -17.32
N ALA A 56 7.86 -9.69 -17.50
CA ALA A 56 8.58 -10.87 -17.99
C ALA A 56 9.30 -10.57 -19.33
N ARG A 57 8.62 -9.87 -20.24
CA ARG A 57 9.21 -9.40 -21.50
C ARG A 57 10.29 -8.33 -21.31
N THR A 58 10.09 -7.43 -20.35
CA THR A 58 11.07 -6.38 -20.02
C THR A 58 12.37 -7.01 -19.54
N ILE A 59 12.31 -7.92 -18.56
CA ILE A 59 13.48 -8.62 -18.00
C ILE A 59 14.23 -9.40 -19.10
N ALA A 60 13.50 -10.00 -20.04
CA ALA A 60 14.10 -10.73 -21.15
C ALA A 60 14.81 -9.84 -22.20
N THR A 61 14.56 -8.53 -22.21
CA THR A 61 15.01 -7.61 -23.27
C THR A 61 15.83 -6.42 -22.79
N THR A 62 16.01 -6.25 -21.48
CA THR A 62 16.77 -5.14 -20.89
C THR A 62 17.74 -5.64 -19.82
N GLU A 63 18.63 -4.77 -19.36
CA GLU A 63 19.53 -5.04 -18.22
C GLU A 63 18.81 -4.94 -16.87
N ASP A 64 17.55 -4.47 -16.85
CA ASP A 64 16.76 -4.30 -15.63
C ASP A 64 16.23 -5.67 -15.17
N THR A 65 16.81 -6.20 -14.09
CA THR A 65 16.49 -7.54 -13.55
C THR A 65 15.60 -7.49 -12.31
N ALA A 66 14.76 -8.51 -12.13
CA ALA A 66 13.99 -8.77 -10.91
C ALA A 66 13.62 -10.25 -10.87
N ASP A 67 13.38 -10.78 -9.68
CA ASP A 67 12.76 -12.09 -9.53
C ASP A 67 11.29 -12.00 -9.92
N LEU A 68 10.86 -12.75 -10.94
CA LEU A 68 9.45 -12.87 -11.27
C LEU A 68 8.84 -14.03 -10.49
N VAL A 69 7.90 -13.72 -9.61
CA VAL A 69 7.12 -14.72 -8.87
C VAL A 69 5.73 -14.81 -9.50
N VAL A 70 5.38 -15.99 -10.00
CA VAL A 70 4.08 -16.27 -10.59
C VAL A 70 3.16 -16.84 -9.52
N ALA A 71 2.28 -16.01 -8.97
CA ALA A 71 1.40 -16.38 -7.87
C ALA A 71 0.16 -15.49 -7.80
N ALA A 72 -0.89 -15.97 -7.11
CA ALA A 72 -1.91 -15.06 -6.63
C ALA A 72 -1.28 -14.08 -5.64
N TRP A 73 -1.67 -12.80 -5.73
CA TRP A 73 -1.08 -11.75 -4.90
C TRP A 73 -1.34 -11.97 -3.41
N ASP A 74 -2.53 -12.47 -3.07
CA ASP A 74 -2.91 -12.78 -1.70
C ASP A 74 -2.02 -13.89 -1.12
N ASP A 75 -1.86 -15.02 -1.82
CA ASP A 75 -1.00 -16.14 -1.39
C ASP A 75 0.47 -15.71 -1.23
N TYR A 76 0.97 -14.88 -2.17
CA TYR A 76 2.31 -14.33 -2.06
C TYR A 76 2.46 -13.43 -0.83
N PHE A 77 1.48 -12.56 -0.56
CA PHE A 77 1.52 -11.68 0.61
C PHE A 77 1.53 -12.47 1.92
N ASP A 78 0.76 -13.56 2.01
CA ASP A 78 0.77 -14.43 3.20
C ASP A 78 2.16 -15.01 3.47
N ALA A 79 2.78 -15.59 2.43
CA ALA A 79 4.12 -16.18 2.55
C ALA A 79 5.20 -15.12 2.83
N ALA A 80 5.24 -14.05 2.03
CA ALA A 80 6.29 -13.03 2.12
C ALA A 80 6.25 -12.24 3.43
N LEU A 81 5.05 -11.90 3.93
CA LEU A 81 4.92 -11.17 5.19
C LEU A 81 5.16 -12.09 6.40
N ALA A 82 4.81 -13.38 6.32
CA ALA A 82 5.19 -14.35 7.34
C ALA A 82 6.72 -14.50 7.44
N GLU A 83 7.41 -14.62 6.31
CA GLU A 83 8.88 -14.67 6.26
C GLU A 83 9.51 -13.38 6.80
N ALA A 84 9.01 -12.21 6.38
CA ALA A 84 9.49 -10.93 6.87
C ALA A 84 9.33 -10.78 8.39
N GLY A 85 8.22 -11.28 8.96
CA GLY A 85 7.99 -11.28 10.40
C GLY A 85 8.96 -12.15 11.21
N MET A 86 9.56 -13.17 10.60
CA MET A 86 10.55 -14.04 11.24
C MET A 86 11.98 -13.47 11.19
N ARG A 87 12.29 -12.58 10.24
CA ARG A 87 13.61 -11.96 10.13
C ARG A 87 13.82 -10.89 11.21
N ALA A 88 15.02 -10.82 11.78
CA ALA A 88 15.39 -9.73 12.69
C ALA A 88 15.28 -8.38 11.97
N ARG A 89 14.77 -7.34 12.65
CA ARG A 89 14.39 -5.99 12.16
C ARG A 89 15.53 -5.14 11.54
N VAL A 90 16.61 -5.75 11.05
CA VAL A 90 17.82 -5.07 10.61
C VAL A 90 17.66 -4.47 9.20
N VAL A 91 16.81 -5.06 8.34
CA VAL A 91 16.56 -4.57 6.98
C VAL A 91 15.11 -4.13 6.79
N THR A 92 14.91 -3.01 6.10
CA THR A 92 13.58 -2.50 5.76
C THR A 92 13.12 -3.11 4.45
N ASP A 93 12.04 -3.90 4.48
CA ASP A 93 11.37 -4.34 3.26
C ASP A 93 10.26 -3.36 2.87
N ALA A 94 9.98 -3.28 1.58
CA ALA A 94 8.98 -2.35 1.03
C ALA A 94 8.14 -3.00 -0.06
N ILE A 95 6.92 -2.50 -0.21
CA ILE A 95 5.98 -2.92 -1.25
C ILE A 95 5.63 -1.71 -2.10
N VAL A 96 5.74 -1.86 -3.42
CA VAL A 96 5.21 -0.93 -4.43
C VAL A 96 3.80 -1.41 -4.79
N PRO A 97 2.74 -0.80 -4.24
CA PRO A 97 1.37 -1.17 -4.60
C PRO A 97 1.08 -0.78 -6.05
N SER A 98 0.25 -1.54 -6.74
CA SER A 98 -0.29 -1.11 -8.03
C SER A 98 -1.47 -0.16 -7.81
N PRO A 99 -1.58 0.92 -8.61
CA PRO A 99 -2.66 1.89 -8.50
C PRO A 99 -4.04 1.35 -8.92
N LEU A 100 -4.11 0.17 -9.56
CA LEU A 100 -5.34 -0.42 -10.07
C LEU A 100 -5.69 -1.75 -9.39
N MET A 101 -5.03 -2.07 -8.28
CA MET A 101 -5.16 -3.36 -7.63
C MET A 101 -6.17 -3.37 -6.49
N PRO A 102 -6.70 -4.56 -6.13
CA PRO A 102 -7.52 -4.71 -4.93
C PRO A 102 -6.77 -4.23 -3.68
N HIS A 103 -7.53 -3.92 -2.63
CA HIS A 103 -6.99 -3.48 -1.34
C HIS A 103 -6.26 -4.62 -0.60
N LEU A 104 -5.04 -4.94 -1.05
CA LEU A 104 -4.29 -6.10 -0.56
C LEU A 104 -3.94 -6.02 0.93
N ALA A 105 -3.71 -4.83 1.46
CA ALA A 105 -3.42 -4.67 2.88
C ALA A 105 -4.65 -5.05 3.73
N LEU A 106 -5.85 -4.64 3.31
CA LEU A 106 -7.10 -5.09 3.92
C LEU A 106 -7.30 -6.59 3.76
N SER A 107 -7.12 -7.12 2.54
CA SER A 107 -7.26 -8.57 2.28
C SER A 107 -6.34 -9.41 3.15
N TRP A 108 -5.09 -8.99 3.30
CA TRP A 108 -4.12 -9.69 4.12
C TRP A 108 -4.49 -9.64 5.62
N LEU A 109 -4.82 -8.45 6.17
CA LEU A 109 -5.25 -8.33 7.56
C LEU A 109 -6.52 -9.14 7.86
N GLU A 110 -7.47 -9.18 6.93
CA GLU A 110 -8.67 -10.00 7.03
C GLU A 110 -8.34 -11.49 7.09
N ARG A 111 -7.50 -12.01 6.18
CA ARG A 111 -7.09 -13.43 6.21
C ARG A 111 -6.36 -13.76 7.50
N ARG A 112 -5.41 -12.93 7.92
CA ARG A 112 -4.69 -13.09 9.19
C ARG A 112 -5.63 -13.09 10.40
N ALA A 113 -6.68 -12.26 10.39
CA ALA A 113 -7.70 -12.29 11.44
C ALA A 113 -8.52 -13.59 11.39
N ARG A 114 -8.95 -14.04 10.20
CA ARG A 114 -9.70 -15.29 10.03
C ARG A 114 -8.93 -16.51 10.55
N ASP A 115 -7.64 -16.58 10.25
CA ASP A 115 -6.77 -17.66 10.73
C ASP A 115 -6.68 -17.72 12.26
N ARG A 116 -6.83 -16.56 12.93
CA ARG A 116 -6.74 -16.47 14.40
C ARG A 116 -8.05 -16.74 15.11
N VAL A 117 -9.14 -16.16 14.63
CA VAL A 117 -10.41 -16.12 15.38
C VAL A 117 -11.54 -16.90 14.73
N GLY A 118 -11.35 -17.43 13.52
CA GLY A 118 -12.39 -18.10 12.73
C GLY A 118 -13.01 -17.16 11.69
N ALA A 119 -13.45 -17.73 10.57
CA ALA A 119 -13.96 -16.97 9.43
C ALA A 119 -15.32 -16.29 9.70
N ASP A 120 -16.14 -16.89 10.56
CA ASP A 120 -17.45 -16.41 11.01
C ASP A 120 -17.38 -15.16 11.89
N ARG A 121 -16.21 -14.89 12.49
CA ARG A 121 -15.95 -13.74 13.37
C ARG A 121 -15.22 -12.60 12.68
N VAL A 122 -15.11 -12.64 11.36
CA VAL A 122 -14.41 -11.60 10.57
C VAL A 122 -15.27 -11.16 9.39
N ALA A 123 -15.53 -9.86 9.31
CA ALA A 123 -16.31 -9.28 8.22
C ALA A 123 -15.69 -7.97 7.71
N ARG A 124 -15.78 -7.76 6.40
CA ARG A 124 -15.68 -6.42 5.81
C ARG A 124 -17.04 -5.76 5.91
N LEU A 125 -17.10 -4.61 6.55
CA LEU A 125 -18.32 -3.82 6.68
C LEU A 125 -18.24 -2.57 5.81
N PRO A 126 -19.38 -2.02 5.35
CA PRO A 126 -19.41 -0.67 4.81
C PRO A 126 -18.95 0.36 5.85
N LEU A 127 -18.36 1.46 5.37
CA LEU A 127 -18.17 2.65 6.20
C LEU A 127 -19.56 3.16 6.66
N THR A 128 -19.69 3.54 7.93
CA THR A 128 -20.96 4.05 8.48
C THR A 128 -21.19 5.51 8.11
N ALA A 129 -20.10 6.27 8.00
CA ALA A 129 -20.09 7.65 7.54
C ALA A 129 -19.14 7.81 6.36
N GLU A 130 -19.46 8.72 5.45
CA GLU A 130 -18.60 9.01 4.29
C GLU A 130 -17.42 9.93 4.69
N PRO A 131 -16.19 9.63 4.22
CA PRO A 131 -15.07 10.52 4.44
C PRO A 131 -15.28 11.86 3.71
N GLN A 132 -14.80 12.95 4.30
CA GLN A 132 -14.92 14.29 3.73
C GLN A 132 -13.94 14.49 2.56
N THR A 133 -14.25 13.87 1.42
CA THR A 133 -13.48 13.94 0.18
C THR A 133 -14.36 14.34 -1.01
N PRO A 134 -13.85 15.15 -1.96
CA PRO A 134 -14.60 15.60 -3.14
C PRO A 134 -15.15 14.48 -4.04
N TRP A 135 -14.49 13.33 -4.05
CA TRP A 135 -14.92 12.17 -4.82
C TRP A 135 -14.75 10.90 -4.01
N GLN A 136 -15.76 10.05 -4.06
CA GLN A 136 -15.71 8.74 -3.42
C GLN A 136 -16.62 7.74 -4.14
N ARG A 137 -16.37 6.45 -3.93
CA ARG A 137 -17.17 5.35 -4.48
C ARG A 137 -16.99 4.08 -3.67
N ALA A 138 -18.09 3.45 -3.26
CA ALA A 138 -18.06 2.09 -2.74
C ALA A 138 -17.85 1.08 -3.89
N GLY A 139 -16.87 0.19 -3.73
CA GLY A 139 -16.61 -0.95 -4.60
C GLY A 139 -17.45 -2.17 -4.22
N SER A 140 -17.58 -3.11 -5.15
CA SER A 140 -18.28 -4.38 -4.91
C SER A 140 -17.48 -5.38 -4.05
N ASP A 141 -16.21 -5.09 -3.79
CA ASP A 141 -15.26 -5.88 -2.98
C ASP A 141 -15.20 -5.41 -1.50
N GLY A 142 -16.10 -4.50 -1.11
CA GLY A 142 -16.13 -3.88 0.21
C GLY A 142 -15.10 -2.76 0.39
N THR A 143 -14.30 -2.43 -0.64
CA THR A 143 -13.38 -1.29 -0.61
C THR A 143 -14.14 0.00 -0.88
N HIS A 144 -13.94 1.03 -0.06
CA HIS A 144 -14.42 2.38 -0.32
C HIS A 144 -13.26 3.22 -0.88
N TYR A 145 -13.40 3.69 -2.12
CA TYR A 145 -12.40 4.51 -2.78
C TYR A 145 -12.69 5.99 -2.52
N ALA A 146 -11.68 6.78 -2.17
CA ALA A 146 -11.80 8.21 -1.87
C ALA A 146 -10.69 9.01 -2.57
N SER A 147 -10.98 10.25 -2.95
CA SER A 147 -10.05 11.10 -3.70
C SER A 147 -10.28 12.60 -3.48
N TYR A 148 -9.17 13.32 -3.28
CA TYR A 148 -9.14 14.79 -3.38
C TYR A 148 -8.95 15.30 -4.80
N ALA A 149 -8.44 14.45 -5.69
CA ALA A 149 -8.33 14.76 -7.11
C ALA A 149 -9.58 14.27 -7.85
N THR A 150 -10.42 15.20 -8.28
CA THR A 150 -11.59 14.93 -9.15
C THR A 150 -11.21 14.82 -10.63
N TRP A 151 -9.91 14.67 -10.91
CA TRP A 151 -9.29 14.58 -12.22
C TRP A 151 -8.32 13.41 -12.28
N THR A 152 -7.90 13.02 -13.48
CA THR A 152 -6.87 11.98 -13.66
C THR A 152 -5.48 12.61 -13.61
N CYS A 153 -4.69 12.25 -12.60
CA CYS A 153 -3.27 12.60 -12.54
C CYS A 153 -2.44 11.69 -13.46
N PRO A 154 -1.26 12.14 -13.93
CA PRO A 154 -0.34 11.23 -14.58
C PRO A 154 0.16 10.18 -13.59
N VAL A 155 0.41 8.96 -14.09
CA VAL A 155 0.83 7.79 -13.29
C VAL A 155 2.09 8.04 -12.46
N ASN A 156 2.95 8.93 -12.93
CA ASN A 156 4.22 9.31 -12.29
C ASN A 156 4.10 10.59 -11.44
N CYS A 157 2.89 11.01 -11.07
CA CYS A 157 2.72 12.12 -10.13
C CYS A 157 3.42 11.77 -8.82
N VAL A 158 4.39 12.59 -8.42
CA VAL A 158 5.13 12.45 -7.15
C VAL A 158 4.50 13.20 -5.99
N GLU A 159 3.27 13.67 -6.19
CA GLU A 159 2.50 14.43 -5.22
C GLU A 159 3.28 15.62 -4.64
N PRO A 160 3.77 16.54 -5.49
CA PRO A 160 4.50 17.71 -5.03
C PRO A 160 3.59 18.70 -4.29
N VAL A 161 4.16 19.50 -3.39
CA VAL A 161 3.44 20.55 -2.64
C VAL A 161 2.60 21.45 -3.56
N ARG A 162 3.10 21.76 -4.76
CA ARG A 162 2.33 22.46 -5.80
C ARG A 162 1.78 21.47 -6.80
N CYS A 163 0.46 21.28 -6.82
CA CYS A 163 -0.19 20.32 -7.71
C CYS A 163 0.04 20.70 -9.19
N PRO A 164 0.48 19.77 -10.05
CA PRO A 164 0.73 20.07 -11.47
C PRO A 164 -0.56 20.37 -12.25
N VAL A 165 -1.70 19.85 -11.80
CA VAL A 165 -3.00 20.03 -12.47
C VAL A 165 -3.64 21.36 -12.07
N THR A 166 -3.83 21.60 -10.76
CA THR A 166 -4.47 22.83 -10.28
C THR A 166 -3.52 24.03 -10.26
N ARG A 167 -2.20 23.78 -10.35
CA ARG A 167 -1.12 24.77 -10.21
C ARG A 167 -1.11 25.51 -8.87
N GLY A 168 -1.91 25.07 -7.89
CA GLY A 168 -2.01 25.63 -6.55
C GLY A 168 -1.27 24.78 -5.50
N HIS A 169 -1.20 25.31 -4.28
CA HIS A 169 -0.70 24.56 -3.13
C HIS A 169 -1.68 23.43 -2.77
N ARG A 170 -1.15 22.22 -2.51
CA ARG A 170 -1.93 21.10 -2.01
C ARG A 170 -2.26 21.37 -0.54
N ALA A 171 -3.52 21.63 -0.24
CA ALA A 171 -4.01 21.86 1.13
C ALA A 171 -4.59 20.60 1.80
N TRP A 172 -4.36 19.42 1.23
CA TRP A 172 -4.94 18.16 1.68
C TRP A 172 -3.89 17.04 1.80
N SER A 173 -4.22 16.05 2.62
CA SER A 173 -3.41 14.86 2.86
C SER A 173 -4.34 13.73 3.33
N MET A 174 -4.53 12.69 2.50
CA MET A 174 -5.40 11.55 2.86
C MET A 174 -4.99 10.86 4.17
N PRO A 175 -3.70 10.65 4.50
CA PRO A 175 -3.32 10.09 5.80
C PRO A 175 -3.91 10.85 6.99
N ASP A 176 -3.83 12.19 6.94
CA ASP A 176 -4.33 13.04 8.02
C ASP A 176 -5.86 13.11 8.01
N ALA A 177 -6.46 13.11 6.82
CA ALA A 177 -7.91 13.04 6.65
C ALA A 177 -8.49 11.76 7.25
N MET A 178 -7.83 10.60 7.09
CA MET A 178 -8.30 9.33 7.68
C MET A 178 -8.18 9.31 9.20
N ARG A 179 -7.13 9.95 9.76
CA ARG A 179 -7.01 10.13 11.21
C ARG A 179 -8.12 11.01 11.75
N HIS A 180 -8.41 12.12 11.06
CA HIS A 180 -9.49 13.01 11.44
C HIS A 180 -10.86 12.33 11.30
N TYR A 181 -11.08 11.58 10.21
CA TYR A 181 -12.30 10.81 9.99
C TYR A 181 -12.60 9.88 11.16
N VAL A 182 -11.65 9.01 11.55
CA VAL A 182 -11.86 8.10 12.69
C VAL A 182 -12.11 8.86 14.00
N ALA A 183 -11.37 9.95 14.24
CA ALA A 183 -11.54 10.77 15.44
C ALA A 183 -12.89 11.53 15.48
N SER A 184 -13.53 11.72 14.32
CA SER A 184 -14.81 12.42 14.20
C SER A 184 -16.04 11.52 14.32
N LEU A 185 -15.85 10.20 14.32
CA LEU A 185 -16.96 9.24 14.42
C LEU A 185 -17.63 9.31 15.80
N PRO A 186 -18.97 9.18 15.86
CA PRO A 186 -19.67 9.13 17.14
C PRO A 186 -19.29 7.88 17.94
N ASP A 187 -19.47 7.91 19.27
CA ASP A 187 -19.02 6.84 20.17
C ASP A 187 -19.55 5.44 19.80
N GLY A 188 -20.76 5.34 19.27
CA GLY A 188 -21.37 4.08 18.82
C GLY A 188 -20.86 3.53 17.48
N GLU A 189 -20.05 4.30 16.75
CA GLU A 189 -19.46 3.94 15.45
C GLU A 189 -17.93 3.96 15.50
N ARG A 190 -17.36 3.99 16.71
CA ARG A 190 -15.94 4.19 16.91
C ARG A 190 -15.13 3.04 16.32
N LEU A 191 -14.32 3.37 15.32
CA LEU A 191 -13.31 2.47 14.78
C LEU A 191 -12.01 2.60 15.58
N LEU A 192 -11.32 1.49 15.79
CA LEU A 192 -9.92 1.48 16.19
C LEU A 192 -9.03 1.84 15.00
N GLY A 193 -7.91 2.50 15.29
CA GLY A 193 -7.01 3.01 14.26
C GLY A 193 -7.21 4.50 13.99
N PRO A 194 -6.84 5.00 12.80
CA PRO A 194 -6.73 4.26 11.54
C PRO A 194 -5.41 3.51 11.34
N LEU A 195 -5.48 2.35 10.69
CA LEU A 195 -4.32 1.61 10.17
C LEU A 195 -3.99 2.15 8.77
N VAL A 196 -3.13 3.17 8.71
CA VAL A 196 -2.81 3.90 7.47
C VAL A 196 -1.50 3.42 6.87
N PHE A 197 -1.57 2.83 5.67
CA PHE A 197 -0.43 2.48 4.83
C PHE A 197 -0.21 3.59 3.79
N HIS A 198 0.63 4.56 4.15
CA HIS A 198 0.91 5.70 3.28
C HIS A 198 1.94 5.34 2.20
N CYS A 199 1.49 5.30 0.96
CA CYS A 199 2.32 5.11 -0.23
C CYS A 199 3.19 6.36 -0.46
N SER A 200 4.37 6.38 0.16
CA SER A 200 5.30 7.51 0.11
C SER A 200 6.31 7.31 -1.01
N HIS A 201 6.55 8.34 -1.83
CA HIS A 201 7.56 8.28 -2.88
C HIS A 201 8.97 8.18 -2.27
N ARG A 202 9.68 7.07 -2.55
CA ARG A 202 10.99 6.79 -1.96
C ARG A 202 12.14 7.16 -2.89
N ALA A 203 12.04 6.81 -4.17
CA ALA A 203 13.05 7.13 -5.17
C ALA A 203 12.41 7.22 -6.55
N PHE A 204 12.81 8.23 -7.35
CA PHE A 204 12.41 8.35 -8.76
C PHE A 204 10.89 8.24 -9.00
N GLY A 205 10.10 8.77 -8.07
CA GLY A 205 8.64 8.76 -8.15
C GLY A 205 7.99 7.41 -7.88
N VAL A 206 8.71 6.41 -7.39
CA VAL A 206 8.13 5.14 -6.95
C VAL A 206 7.58 5.28 -5.54
N GLY A 207 6.25 5.18 -5.40
CA GLY A 207 5.55 5.13 -4.12
C GLY A 207 5.65 3.75 -3.48
N MET A 208 5.93 3.70 -2.19
CA MET A 208 6.06 2.45 -1.43
C MET A 208 5.39 2.53 -0.07
N ILE A 209 4.93 1.39 0.42
CA ILE A 209 4.55 1.16 1.81
C ILE A 209 5.60 0.29 2.49
N ASP A 210 5.86 0.53 3.77
CA ASP A 210 6.84 -0.23 4.54
C ASP A 210 6.19 -1.52 5.07
N VAL A 211 6.86 -2.67 4.90
CA VAL A 211 6.36 -3.97 5.39
C VAL A 211 6.20 -3.96 6.91
N ALA A 212 7.07 -3.23 7.62
CA ALA A 212 6.99 -3.08 9.06
C ALA A 212 5.65 -2.49 9.53
N ASP A 213 5.04 -1.59 8.75
CA ASP A 213 3.75 -1.00 9.09
C ASP A 213 2.62 -2.03 8.98
N LEU A 214 2.67 -2.90 7.97
CA LEU A 214 1.73 -4.02 7.81
C LEU A 214 1.82 -4.99 9.00
N LEU A 215 3.04 -5.40 9.37
CA LEU A 215 3.26 -6.29 10.51
C LEU A 215 2.84 -5.65 11.84
N ALA A 216 3.08 -4.35 12.01
CA ALA A 216 2.63 -3.62 13.19
C ALA A 216 1.10 -3.51 13.25
N ALA A 217 0.44 -3.27 12.11
CA ALA A 217 -1.01 -3.25 12.00
C ALA A 217 -1.62 -4.62 12.34
N ASP A 218 -1.02 -5.70 11.86
CA ASP A 218 -1.46 -7.07 12.17
C ASP A 218 -1.36 -7.40 13.66
N ALA A 219 -0.24 -7.04 14.30
CA ALA A 219 -0.06 -7.16 15.74
C ALA A 219 -1.07 -6.28 16.52
N PHE A 220 -1.40 -5.10 16.00
CA PHE A 220 -2.40 -4.21 16.58
C PHE A 220 -3.80 -4.82 16.50
N VAL A 221 -4.20 -5.36 15.35
CA VAL A 221 -5.48 -6.06 15.16
C VAL A 221 -5.58 -7.24 16.13
N ALA A 222 -4.57 -8.12 16.13
CA ALA A 222 -4.55 -9.31 16.98
C ALA A 222 -4.68 -8.97 18.48
N ARG A 223 -4.00 -7.92 18.95
CA ARG A 223 -4.09 -7.48 20.35
C ARG A 223 -5.49 -7.02 20.74
N HIS A 224 -6.17 -6.26 19.87
CA HIS A 224 -7.45 -5.64 20.23
C HIS A 224 -8.65 -6.54 19.96
N SER A 225 -8.52 -7.54 19.09
CA SER A 225 -9.58 -8.52 18.86
C SER A 225 -9.48 -9.78 19.73
N ALA A 226 -8.45 -9.89 20.58
CA ALA A 226 -8.25 -11.05 21.44
C ALA A 226 -9.34 -11.23 22.51
N THR A 227 -9.94 -10.13 22.98
CA THR A 227 -10.83 -10.14 24.15
C THR A 227 -12.26 -9.67 23.87
N ALA A 228 -12.48 -8.95 22.78
CA ALA A 228 -13.78 -8.38 22.44
C ALA A 228 -13.88 -8.13 20.93
N HIS A 229 -15.11 -7.90 20.46
CA HIS A 229 -15.37 -7.37 19.14
C HIS A 229 -14.67 -6.03 18.95
N ALA A 230 -13.96 -5.88 17.83
CA ALA A 230 -13.23 -4.68 17.47
C ALA A 230 -13.34 -4.42 15.97
N GLU A 231 -13.49 -3.14 15.62
CA GLU A 231 -13.56 -2.72 14.23
C GLU A 231 -12.41 -1.75 13.92
N PHE A 232 -11.85 -1.85 12.72
CA PHE A 232 -10.67 -1.10 12.32
C PHE A 232 -10.90 -0.39 11.00
N LEU A 233 -10.43 0.86 10.87
CA LEU A 233 -10.24 1.46 9.55
C LEU A 233 -8.90 1.03 8.99
N VAL A 234 -8.91 0.38 7.83
CA VAL A 234 -7.72 0.00 7.05
C VAL A 234 -7.64 0.86 5.81
N ALA A 235 -6.58 1.67 5.69
CA ALA A 235 -6.46 2.65 4.63
C ALA A 235 -5.10 2.52 3.91
N THR A 236 -5.10 2.17 2.63
CA THR A 236 -3.92 2.29 1.77
C THR A 236 -4.07 3.53 0.93
N VAL A 237 -3.21 4.52 1.16
CA VAL A 237 -3.45 5.89 0.68
C VAL A 237 -2.18 6.52 0.16
N SER A 238 -2.32 7.47 -0.76
CA SER A 238 -1.34 8.52 -1.01
C SER A 238 -1.85 9.85 -0.44
N HIS A 239 -1.24 10.99 -0.70
CA HIS A 239 -1.85 12.27 -0.28
C HIS A 239 -3.17 12.55 -0.99
N CYS A 240 -3.37 12.04 -2.21
CA CYS A 240 -4.50 12.40 -3.06
C CYS A 240 -5.60 11.33 -3.13
N HIS A 241 -5.25 10.05 -3.07
CA HIS A 241 -6.16 8.93 -3.30
C HIS A 241 -6.08 7.91 -2.17
N GLY A 242 -7.17 7.18 -1.93
CA GLY A 242 -7.22 6.15 -0.90
C GLY A 242 -8.16 5.00 -1.24
N ALA A 243 -7.71 3.79 -0.93
CA ALA A 243 -8.55 2.61 -0.78
C ALA A 243 -8.77 2.37 0.72
N LEU A 244 -10.02 2.37 1.14
CA LEU A 244 -10.43 2.30 2.54
C LEU A 244 -11.26 1.03 2.77
N GLY A 245 -11.18 0.44 3.95
CA GLY A 245 -12.07 -0.64 4.35
C GLY A 245 -12.26 -0.68 5.85
N ARG A 246 -13.46 -1.06 6.28
CA ARG A 246 -13.76 -1.33 7.68
C ARG A 246 -13.69 -2.83 7.91
N LEU A 247 -12.77 -3.24 8.76
CA LEU A 247 -12.56 -4.63 9.14
C LEU A 247 -13.11 -4.85 10.54
N ALA A 248 -14.12 -5.70 10.69
CA ALA A 248 -14.65 -6.14 11.97
C ALA A 248 -14.05 -7.51 12.34
N VAL A 249 -13.60 -7.66 13.59
CA VAL A 249 -12.99 -8.87 14.12
C VAL A 249 -13.50 -9.12 15.54
N GLY A 250 -13.98 -10.34 15.79
CA GLY A 250 -14.38 -10.81 17.12
C GLY A 250 -15.87 -10.98 17.29
#